data_AF-A0A8S1P7F6-F1
#
_entry.id   AF-A0A8S1P7F6-F1
#
_cell.length_a   1.000
_cell.length_b   1.000
_cell.length_c   1.000
_cell.angle_alpha   90.00
_cell.angle_beta   90.00
_cell.angle_gamma   90.00
#
_symmetry.space_group_name_H-M   'P 1'
#
loop_
_entity.id
_entity.type
_entity.pdbx_description
1 polymer ?
#
loop_
_entity_poly.entity_id
_entity_poly.type
_entity_poly.pdbx_seq_one_letter_code
_entity_poly.pdbx_strand_id
1 'polypeptide(L)'
;MKLPFQWTQMAILLLSIIILIMTIIFMENEILLPQWGSLIIIILIGIIFYLFYVAYKTYQHDSIKKLVLIGFSGVGKTSTYNYLQCKNVSSQQGFTIGTSGELGIVDTPDFDLETDFDIREIRIKQFQQFFIKYQNSIRTLLLVVNFERTDLMKQKINKTLKFLIKFNCKFSLLITNFELSENQFEDETNLKQAFNFYHFQKILFVDKNKNNSELKQELIQILQDTPQQQLNLQDTIFEIIQKKEQQKIMEQIFHQSQQKKQQI
;
A
#
# COMPACT_ATOMS: atom_id res chain seq x y z
N MET A 1 -14.22 -9.85 15.28
CA MET A 1 -13.69 -9.71 13.90
C MET A 1 -14.13 -10.92 13.09
N LYS A 2 -14.88 -10.73 11.99
CA LYS A 2 -15.31 -11.83 11.12
C LYS A 2 -14.22 -12.08 10.08
N LEU A 3 -13.70 -13.31 9.99
CA LEU A 3 -12.97 -13.74 8.79
C LEU A 3 -13.84 -13.44 7.57
N PRO A 4 -13.27 -12.98 6.44
CA PRO A 4 -14.02 -12.85 5.20
C PRO A 4 -14.73 -14.16 4.92
N PHE A 5 -16.07 -14.11 4.87
CA PHE A 5 -16.99 -15.26 4.82
C PHE A 5 -16.59 -16.29 3.74
N GLN A 6 -15.98 -15.83 2.65
CA GLN A 6 -15.48 -16.65 1.55
C GLN A 6 -14.35 -17.61 1.95
N TRP A 7 -13.46 -17.21 2.86
CA TRP A 7 -12.35 -18.07 3.32
C TRP A 7 -12.82 -19.17 4.25
N THR A 8 -13.78 -18.88 5.13
CA THR A 8 -14.43 -19.90 5.95
C THR A 8 -15.18 -20.91 5.08
N GLN A 9 -15.85 -20.46 4.01
CA GLN A 9 -16.52 -21.37 3.07
C GLN A 9 -15.54 -22.22 2.27
N MET A 10 -14.43 -21.66 1.77
CA MET A 10 -13.39 -22.46 1.09
C MET A 10 -12.77 -23.50 2.02
N ALA A 11 -12.49 -23.14 3.28
CA ALA A 11 -11.91 -24.08 4.23
C ALA A 11 -12.88 -25.22 4.58
N ILE A 12 -14.18 -24.92 4.74
CA ILE A 12 -15.23 -25.93 4.97
C ILE A 12 -15.39 -26.84 3.73
N LEU A 13 -15.35 -26.26 2.53
CA LEU A 13 -15.40 -27.03 1.27
C LEU A 13 -14.21 -27.98 1.15
N LEU A 14 -13.00 -27.50 1.46
CA LEU A 14 -11.78 -28.30 1.35
C LEU A 14 -11.75 -29.42 2.41
N LEU A 15 -12.21 -29.12 3.64
CA LEU A 15 -12.38 -30.12 4.69
C LEU A 15 -13.42 -31.20 4.30
N SER A 16 -14.56 -30.79 3.74
CA SER A 16 -15.61 -31.72 3.31
C SER A 16 -15.19 -32.58 2.13
N ILE A 17 -14.43 -32.05 1.17
CA ILE A 17 -13.83 -32.83 0.09
C ILE A 17 -12.82 -33.85 0.64
N ILE A 18 -11.97 -33.47 1.60
CA ILE A 18 -11.03 -34.40 2.23
C ILE A 18 -11.78 -35.52 2.96
N ILE A 19 -12.81 -35.19 3.75
CA ILE A 19 -13.64 -36.20 4.44
C ILE A 19 -14.30 -37.14 3.42
N LEU A 20 -14.84 -36.61 2.33
CA LEU A 20 -15.47 -37.41 1.28
C LEU A 20 -14.48 -38.38 0.62
N ILE A 21 -13.30 -37.89 0.21
CA ILE A 21 -12.24 -38.72 -0.38
C ILE A 21 -11.81 -39.81 0.60
N MET A 22 -11.65 -39.47 1.88
CA MET A 22 -11.28 -40.43 2.92
C MET A 22 -12.36 -41.50 3.13
N THR A 23 -13.65 -41.11 3.07
CA THR A 23 -14.78 -42.04 3.20
C THR A 23 -14.82 -43.03 2.03
N ILE A 24 -14.57 -42.55 0.81
CA ILE A 24 -14.49 -43.38 -0.40
C ILE A 24 -13.33 -44.38 -0.29
N ILE A 25 -12.13 -43.92 0.08
CA ILE A 25 -10.95 -44.78 0.24
C ILE A 25 -11.15 -45.84 1.32
N PHE A 26 -11.81 -45.49 2.43
CA PHE A 26 -12.10 -46.43 3.52
C PHE A 26 -13.15 -47.48 3.15
N MET A 27 -14.14 -47.09 2.34
CA MET A 27 -15.15 -48.03 1.84
C MET A 27 -14.59 -49.00 0.80
N GLU A 28 -13.61 -48.56 0.01
CA GLU A 28 -13.06 -49.37 -1.09
C GLU A 28 -11.93 -50.32 -0.66
N ASN A 29 -11.24 -50.02 0.45
CA ASN A 29 -10.14 -50.84 0.97
C ASN A 29 -10.42 -51.33 2.40
N GLU A 30 -11.02 -52.52 2.54
CA GLU A 30 -11.14 -53.24 3.84
C GLU A 30 -9.77 -53.65 4.46
N ILE A 31 -8.64 -53.30 3.84
CA ILE A 31 -7.30 -53.88 4.09
C ILE A 31 -6.32 -52.87 4.72
N LEU A 32 -6.65 -51.58 4.84
CA LEU A 32 -5.75 -50.63 5.51
C LEU A 32 -5.71 -50.91 7.02
N LEU A 33 -4.66 -51.62 7.46
CA LEU A 33 -4.35 -51.85 8.87
C LEU A 33 -4.51 -50.54 9.67
N PRO A 34 -5.22 -50.56 10.81
CA PRO A 34 -5.69 -49.37 11.54
C PRO A 34 -4.57 -48.40 11.94
N GLN A 35 -3.31 -48.86 11.97
CA GLN A 35 -2.15 -48.05 12.31
C GLN A 35 -1.70 -47.10 11.18
N TRP A 36 -1.82 -47.50 9.91
CA TRP A 36 -1.41 -46.64 8.79
C TRP A 36 -2.47 -45.58 8.44
N GLY A 37 -3.76 -45.93 8.58
CA GLY A 37 -4.86 -44.98 8.38
C GLY A 37 -4.84 -43.82 9.38
N SER A 38 -4.55 -44.10 10.65
CA SER A 38 -4.43 -43.05 11.68
C SER A 38 -3.23 -42.11 11.44
N LEU A 39 -2.11 -42.63 10.95
CA LEU A 39 -0.93 -41.83 10.60
C LEU A 39 -1.21 -40.86 9.44
N ILE A 40 -1.90 -41.32 8.39
CA ILE A 40 -2.30 -40.47 7.26
C ILE A 40 -3.25 -39.35 7.72
N ILE A 41 -4.19 -39.66 8.61
CA ILE A 41 -5.12 -38.67 9.18
C ILE A 41 -4.36 -37.59 9.96
N ILE A 42 -3.40 -37.96 10.81
CA ILE A 42 -2.60 -37.02 11.58
C ILE A 42 -1.81 -36.07 10.65
N ILE A 43 -1.22 -36.60 9.58
CA ILE A 43 -0.51 -35.79 8.58
C ILE A 43 -1.45 -34.80 7.90
N LEU A 44 -2.62 -35.24 7.45
CA LEU A 44 -3.60 -34.37 6.79
C LEU A 44 -4.09 -33.25 7.71
N ILE A 45 -4.38 -33.56 8.96
CA ILE A 45 -4.74 -32.57 9.98
C ILE A 45 -3.60 -31.56 10.17
N GLY A 46 -2.36 -32.03 10.25
CA GLY A 46 -1.17 -31.17 10.35
C GLY A 46 -1.03 -30.21 9.16
N ILE A 47 -1.26 -30.69 7.93
CA ILE A 47 -1.24 -29.85 6.72
C ILE A 47 -2.34 -28.80 6.77
N ILE A 48 -3.56 -29.17 7.18
CA ILE A 48 -4.68 -28.24 7.31
C ILE A 48 -4.34 -27.13 8.32
N PHE A 49 -3.85 -27.49 9.52
CA PHE A 49 -3.43 -26.50 10.52
C PHE A 49 -2.32 -25.60 10.02
N TYR A 50 -1.35 -26.15 9.28
CA TYR A 50 -0.29 -25.37 8.66
C TYR A 50 -0.85 -24.37 7.63
N LEU A 51 -1.77 -24.79 6.76
CA LEU A 51 -2.43 -23.90 5.79
C LEU A 51 -3.26 -22.81 6.50
N PHE A 52 -3.98 -23.15 7.57
CA PHE A 52 -4.67 -22.16 8.39
C PHE A 52 -3.71 -21.16 9.03
N TYR A 53 -2.58 -21.63 9.56
CA TYR A 53 -1.56 -20.77 10.12
C TYR A 53 -0.99 -19.80 9.08
N VAL A 54 -0.67 -20.30 7.88
CA VAL A 54 -0.19 -19.47 6.77
C VAL A 54 -1.24 -18.45 6.34
N ALA A 55 -2.49 -18.88 6.16
CA ALA A 55 -3.59 -18.00 5.78
C ALA A 55 -3.86 -16.92 6.84
N TYR A 56 -3.84 -17.28 8.12
CA TYR A 56 -3.98 -16.34 9.23
C TYR A 56 -2.86 -15.30 9.25
N LYS A 57 -1.61 -15.75 9.05
CA LYS A 57 -0.45 -14.86 9.01
C LYS A 57 -0.51 -13.89 7.83
N THR A 58 -0.91 -14.36 6.65
CA THR A 58 -1.11 -13.50 5.46
C THR A 58 -2.26 -12.52 5.66
N TYR A 59 -3.39 -12.97 6.24
CA TYR A 59 -4.53 -12.11 6.52
C TYR A 59 -4.18 -10.96 7.49
N GLN A 60 -3.45 -11.27 8.57
CA GLN A 60 -3.00 -10.24 9.50
C GLN A 60 -2.18 -9.16 8.77
N HIS A 61 -1.25 -9.56 7.90
CA HIS A 61 -0.41 -8.62 7.14
C HIS A 61 -1.23 -7.65 6.27
N ASP A 62 -2.22 -8.16 5.54
CA ASP A 62 -3.02 -7.34 4.63
C ASP A 62 -4.01 -6.44 5.40
N SER A 63 -4.42 -6.85 6.60
CA SER A 63 -5.34 -6.09 7.46
C SER A 63 -4.72 -4.90 8.20
N ILE A 64 -3.38 -4.83 8.29
CA ILE A 64 -2.69 -3.70 8.94
C ILE A 64 -3.05 -2.41 8.22
N LYS A 65 -3.53 -1.41 8.97
CA LYS A 65 -3.78 -0.06 8.45
C LYS A 65 -2.45 0.59 8.08
N LYS A 66 -2.37 1.20 6.90
CA LYS A 66 -1.12 1.69 6.31
C LYS A 66 -1.12 3.21 6.12
N LEU A 67 -0.08 3.84 6.60
CA LEU A 67 0.35 5.19 6.23
C LEU A 67 1.42 5.06 5.15
N VAL A 68 1.20 5.68 3.99
CA VAL A 68 2.11 5.54 2.85
C VAL A 68 2.94 6.81 2.71
N LEU A 69 4.26 6.70 2.86
CA LEU A 69 5.19 7.82 2.68
C LEU A 69 5.42 8.03 1.18
N ILE A 70 4.98 9.14 0.59
CA ILE A 70 5.15 9.43 -0.84
C ILE A 70 5.97 10.71 -1.00
N GLY A 71 6.95 10.69 -1.90
CA GLY A 71 7.76 11.86 -2.22
C GLY A 71 8.97 11.51 -3.07
N PHE A 72 9.72 12.54 -3.46
CA PHE A 72 10.92 12.40 -4.29
C PHE A 72 12.04 11.62 -3.59
N SER A 73 13.06 11.25 -4.35
CA SER A 73 14.32 10.72 -3.82
C SER A 73 15.00 11.76 -2.92
N GLY A 74 15.69 11.30 -1.88
CA GLY A 74 16.44 12.18 -0.97
C GLY A 74 15.60 12.96 0.06
N VAL A 75 14.25 12.96 -0.02
CA VAL A 75 13.40 13.70 0.95
C VAL A 75 13.29 13.05 2.34
N GLY A 76 14.04 11.97 2.60
CA GLY A 76 14.12 11.36 3.92
C GLY A 76 13.08 10.27 4.24
N LYS A 77 12.31 9.74 3.28
CA LYS A 77 11.29 8.68 3.52
C LYS A 77 11.84 7.49 4.31
N THR A 78 12.90 6.85 3.80
CA THR A 78 13.58 5.72 4.45
C THR A 78 14.19 6.11 5.79
N SER A 79 14.70 7.34 5.91
CA SER A 79 15.24 7.85 7.18
C SER A 79 14.13 7.96 8.24
N THR A 80 12.95 8.49 7.88
CA THR A 80 11.79 8.55 8.76
C THR A 80 11.30 7.14 9.12
N TYR A 81 11.19 6.25 8.15
CA TYR A 81 10.80 4.85 8.38
C TYR A 81 11.69 4.18 9.42
N ASN A 82 13.02 4.33 9.29
CA ASN A 82 13.99 3.79 10.24
C ASN A 82 13.93 4.51 11.59
N TYR A 83 13.75 5.84 11.59
CA TYR A 83 13.62 6.63 12.81
C TYR A 83 12.41 6.20 13.64
N LEU A 84 11.30 5.77 13.00
CA LEU A 84 10.15 5.20 13.67
C LEU A 84 10.38 3.77 14.21
N GLN A 85 11.57 3.19 14.01
CA GLN A 85 11.94 1.85 14.48
C GLN A 85 10.97 0.77 13.97
N CYS A 86 10.52 0.91 12.72
CA CYS A 86 9.62 -0.07 12.11
C CYS A 86 10.32 -1.43 11.95
N LYS A 87 9.65 -2.49 12.38
CA LYS A 87 10.05 -3.87 12.08
C LYS A 87 9.54 -4.21 10.68
N ASN A 88 10.45 -4.59 9.78
CA ASN A 88 10.10 -4.99 8.42
C ASN A 88 9.18 -6.20 8.45
N VAL A 89 8.04 -6.07 7.77
CA VAL A 89 7.08 -7.17 7.62
C VAL A 89 7.11 -7.72 6.20
N SER A 90 7.25 -6.84 5.21
CA SER A 90 7.47 -7.25 3.82
C SER A 90 8.25 -6.21 3.04
N SER A 91 8.96 -6.65 2.00
CA SER A 91 9.58 -5.78 1.02
C SER A 91 9.33 -6.36 -0.37
N GLN A 92 8.76 -5.55 -1.27
CA GLN A 92 8.41 -5.96 -2.62
C GLN A 92 8.51 -4.76 -3.56
N GLN A 93 9.26 -4.91 -4.66
CA GLN A 93 9.37 -3.90 -5.73
C GLN A 93 9.74 -2.48 -5.24
N GLY A 94 10.61 -2.39 -4.23
CA GLY A 94 11.04 -1.12 -3.64
C GLY A 94 10.08 -0.51 -2.61
N PHE A 95 8.92 -1.14 -2.36
CA PHE A 95 8.08 -0.83 -1.20
C PHE A 95 8.55 -1.64 0.00
N THR A 96 8.67 -1.00 1.15
CA THR A 96 8.95 -1.66 2.42
C THR A 96 7.83 -1.38 3.41
N ILE A 97 7.13 -2.41 3.83
CA ILE A 97 6.03 -2.33 4.79
C ILE A 97 6.58 -2.74 6.14
N GLY A 98 6.41 -1.87 7.12
CA GLY A 98 6.86 -2.08 8.49
C GLY A 98 5.82 -1.73 9.52
N THR A 99 6.00 -2.26 10.72
CA THR A 99 5.17 -1.91 11.88
C THR A 99 6.00 -1.42 13.05
N SER A 100 5.49 -0.41 13.74
CA SER A 100 5.98 0.02 15.06
C SER A 100 4.79 0.03 16.03
N GLY A 101 4.56 -1.10 16.71
CA GLY A 101 3.33 -1.29 17.49
C GLY A 101 2.11 -1.37 16.57
N GLU A 102 1.13 -0.51 16.78
CA GLU A 102 -0.10 -0.44 15.97
C GLU A 102 0.08 0.34 14.65
N LEU A 103 1.22 1.02 14.51
CA LEU A 103 1.51 1.88 13.38
C LEU A 103 2.03 1.07 12.19
N GLY A 104 1.26 0.98 11.11
CA GLY A 104 1.73 0.45 9.83
C GLY A 104 2.25 1.56 8.93
N ILE A 105 3.54 1.53 8.59
CA ILE A 105 4.19 2.48 7.68
C ILE A 105 4.63 1.76 6.41
N VAL A 106 4.49 2.45 5.29
CA VAL A 106 5.04 2.02 4.00
C VAL A 106 6.06 3.04 3.53
N ASP A 107 7.32 2.62 3.46
CA ASP A 107 8.34 3.33 2.69
C ASP A 107 8.16 2.98 1.21
N THR A 108 8.15 4.00 0.35
CA THR A 108 7.89 3.85 -1.08
C THR A 108 9.13 4.16 -1.89
N PRO A 109 9.23 3.63 -3.13
CA PRO A 109 10.25 4.09 -4.06
C PRO A 109 10.12 5.59 -4.36
N ASP A 110 11.11 6.11 -5.09
CA ASP A 110 11.04 7.46 -5.63
C ASP A 110 9.75 7.71 -6.43
N PHE A 111 9.11 8.86 -6.17
CA PHE A 111 7.89 9.32 -6.83
C PHE A 111 8.20 10.39 -7.89
N ASP A 112 9.31 10.27 -8.60
CA ASP A 112 9.56 11.04 -9.80
C ASP A 112 8.93 10.35 -11.01
N LEU A 113 7.88 10.96 -11.54
CA LEU A 113 7.15 10.50 -12.72
C LEU A 113 7.29 11.47 -13.91
N GLU A 114 8.25 12.40 -13.86
CA GLU A 114 8.46 13.41 -14.90
C GLU A 114 9.77 13.25 -15.68
N THR A 115 10.83 12.74 -15.04
CA THR A 115 12.20 12.88 -15.58
C THR A 115 12.53 11.93 -16.74
N ASP A 116 12.08 10.68 -16.70
CA ASP A 116 12.38 9.66 -17.72
C ASP A 116 11.15 8.80 -18.01
N PHE A 117 10.87 8.54 -19.30
CA PHE A 117 9.66 7.84 -19.73
C PHE A 117 9.64 6.37 -19.30
N ASP A 118 10.74 5.65 -19.47
CA ASP A 118 10.81 4.22 -19.14
C ASP A 118 10.75 4.02 -17.63
N ILE A 119 11.48 4.85 -16.87
CA ILE A 119 11.41 4.86 -15.40
C ILE A 119 10.00 5.20 -14.93
N ARG A 120 9.36 6.21 -15.52
CA ARG A 120 7.99 6.59 -15.20
C ARG A 120 7.02 5.42 -15.38
N GLU A 121 7.06 4.72 -16.50
CA GLU A 121 6.16 3.58 -16.77
C GLU A 121 6.38 2.43 -15.79
N ILE A 122 7.63 2.16 -15.43
CA ILE A 122 7.96 1.17 -14.39
C ILE A 122 7.39 1.60 -13.04
N ARG A 123 7.57 2.87 -12.65
CA ARG A 123 7.06 3.42 -11.38
C ARG A 123 5.54 3.40 -11.34
N ILE A 124 4.86 3.81 -12.41
CA ILE A 124 3.39 3.76 -12.50
C ILE A 124 2.89 2.34 -12.27
N LYS A 125 3.48 1.34 -12.95
CA LYS A 125 3.11 -0.07 -12.76
C LYS A 125 3.34 -0.56 -11.33
N GLN A 126 4.47 -0.17 -10.72
CA GLN A 126 4.79 -0.50 -9.33
C GLN A 126 3.76 0.09 -8.34
N PHE A 127 3.48 1.38 -8.44
CA PHE A 127 2.49 2.07 -7.61
C PHE A 127 1.08 1.55 -7.85
N GLN A 128 0.71 1.28 -9.10
CA GLN A 128 -0.56 0.67 -9.48
C GLN A 128 -0.74 -0.69 -8.79
N GLN A 129 0.22 -1.61 -8.94
CA GLN A 129 0.16 -2.93 -8.28
C GLN A 129 0.03 -2.81 -6.76
N PHE A 130 0.78 -1.89 -6.16
CA PHE A 130 0.71 -1.62 -4.74
C PHE A 130 -0.67 -1.09 -4.31
N PHE A 131 -1.21 -0.08 -5.00
CA PHE A 131 -2.49 0.53 -4.66
C PHE A 131 -3.66 -0.44 -4.83
N ILE A 132 -3.64 -1.30 -5.85
CA ILE A 132 -4.65 -2.36 -6.03
C ILE A 132 -4.56 -3.37 -4.89
N LYS A 133 -3.36 -3.87 -4.60
CA LYS A 133 -3.13 -4.90 -3.58
C LYS A 133 -3.56 -4.42 -2.19
N TYR A 134 -3.29 -3.15 -1.87
CA TYR A 134 -3.50 -2.59 -0.53
C TYR A 134 -4.65 -1.58 -0.42
N GLN A 135 -5.51 -1.50 -1.44
CA GLN A 135 -6.58 -0.50 -1.61
C GLN A 135 -7.45 -0.28 -0.38
N ASN A 136 -7.75 -1.35 0.37
CA ASN A 136 -8.62 -1.34 1.56
C ASN A 136 -7.86 -1.08 2.87
N SER A 137 -6.54 -1.17 2.85
CA SER A 137 -5.67 -1.08 4.03
C SER A 137 -4.94 0.27 4.12
N ILE A 138 -4.76 0.97 3.01
CA ILE A 138 -4.25 2.35 2.99
C ILE A 138 -5.26 3.25 3.70
N ARG A 139 -4.79 4.06 4.64
CA ARG A 139 -5.60 5.04 5.36
C ARG A 139 -5.33 6.45 4.89
N THR A 140 -4.05 6.82 4.77
CA THR A 140 -3.66 8.12 4.25
C THR A 140 -2.33 8.04 3.52
N LEU A 141 -2.11 9.04 2.69
CA LEU A 141 -0.86 9.27 1.98
C LEU A 141 -0.18 10.45 2.67
N LEU A 142 1.03 10.22 3.21
CA LEU A 142 1.87 11.28 3.76
C LEU A 142 2.82 11.77 2.67
N LEU A 143 2.65 13.02 2.27
CA LEU A 143 3.59 13.68 1.38
C LEU A 143 4.85 14.03 2.16
N VAL A 144 5.99 13.55 1.72
CA VAL A 144 7.27 13.75 2.38
C VAL A 144 8.12 14.74 1.59
N VAL A 145 8.58 15.78 2.27
CA VAL A 145 9.53 16.77 1.75
C VAL A 145 10.59 17.04 2.80
N ASN A 146 11.82 17.33 2.38
CA ASN A 146 12.85 17.82 3.30
C ASN A 146 12.66 19.32 3.55
N PHE A 147 13.02 19.76 4.76
CA PHE A 147 13.13 21.17 5.11
C PHE A 147 14.27 21.80 4.31
N GLU A 148 13.92 22.84 3.57
CA GLU A 148 14.78 23.63 2.70
C GLU A 148 14.02 24.93 2.36
N ARG A 149 14.44 25.63 1.30
CA ARG A 149 13.69 26.79 0.82
C ARG A 149 12.24 26.44 0.48
N THR A 150 11.31 27.27 0.96
CA THR A 150 9.86 27.04 0.82
C THR A 150 9.39 26.88 -0.63
N ASP A 151 10.01 27.58 -1.58
CA ASP A 151 9.69 27.49 -3.01
C ASP A 151 10.03 26.09 -3.57
N LEU A 152 11.18 25.52 -3.19
CA LEU A 152 11.58 24.17 -3.59
C LEU A 152 10.66 23.11 -2.97
N MET A 153 10.29 23.28 -1.70
CA MET A 153 9.31 22.40 -1.04
C MET A 153 7.95 22.43 -1.75
N LYS A 154 7.45 23.63 -2.08
CA LYS A 154 6.19 23.79 -2.86
C LYS A 154 6.29 23.10 -4.21
N GLN A 155 7.42 23.21 -4.90
CA GLN A 155 7.62 22.54 -6.18
C GLN A 155 7.51 21.02 -6.05
N LYS A 156 8.18 20.42 -5.05
CA LYS A 156 8.11 18.97 -4.77
C LYS A 156 6.69 18.52 -4.42
N ILE A 157 5.97 19.30 -3.60
CA ILE A 157 4.57 19.05 -3.25
C ILE A 157 3.70 19.06 -4.50
N ASN A 158 3.77 20.11 -5.32
CA ASN A 158 2.96 20.26 -6.53
C ASN A 158 3.18 19.14 -7.54
N LYS A 159 4.45 18.78 -7.79
CA LYS A 159 4.79 17.68 -8.70
C LYS A 159 4.26 16.33 -8.23
N THR A 160 4.14 16.13 -6.91
CA THR A 160 3.57 14.92 -6.33
C THR A 160 2.03 14.96 -6.38
N LEU A 161 1.43 16.05 -5.89
CA LEU A 161 -0.02 16.21 -5.78
C LEU A 161 -0.75 16.14 -7.11
N LYS A 162 -0.15 16.64 -8.21
CA LYS A 162 -0.82 16.58 -9.52
C LYS A 162 -1.24 15.17 -9.95
N PHE A 163 -0.55 14.13 -9.47
CA PHE A 163 -0.89 12.73 -9.75
C PHE A 163 -1.83 12.11 -8.72
N LEU A 164 -1.94 12.74 -7.55
CA LEU A 164 -2.71 12.25 -6.41
C LEU A 164 -4.02 13.01 -6.21
N ILE A 165 -4.23 14.16 -6.86
CA ILE A 165 -5.38 15.06 -6.63
C ILE A 165 -6.74 14.39 -6.86
N LYS A 166 -6.78 13.37 -7.73
CA LYS A 166 -7.98 12.59 -8.02
C LYS A 166 -8.28 11.54 -6.96
N PHE A 167 -7.33 11.24 -6.08
CA PHE A 167 -7.63 10.50 -4.87
C PHE A 167 -8.50 11.39 -3.98
N ASN A 168 -9.73 10.96 -3.76
CA ASN A 168 -10.65 11.60 -2.81
C ASN A 168 -10.25 11.32 -1.35
N CYS A 169 -8.95 11.42 -1.05
CA CYS A 169 -8.37 11.17 0.27
C CYS A 169 -7.73 12.44 0.81
N LYS A 170 -7.78 12.60 2.13
CA LYS A 170 -7.04 13.66 2.81
C LYS A 170 -5.55 13.30 2.90
N PHE A 171 -4.71 14.25 2.53
CA PHE A 171 -3.25 14.14 2.61
C PHE A 171 -2.75 14.80 3.90
N SER A 172 -1.67 14.25 4.45
CA SER A 172 -0.87 14.92 5.48
C SER A 172 0.50 15.24 4.91
N LEU A 173 1.10 16.33 5.36
CA LEU A 173 2.46 16.73 4.98
C LEU A 173 3.43 16.34 6.10
N LEU A 174 4.56 15.76 5.73
CA LEU A 174 5.67 15.41 6.61
C LEU A 174 6.92 16.14 6.13
N ILE A 175 7.42 17.05 6.95
CA ILE A 175 8.61 17.85 6.68
C ILE A 175 9.78 17.23 7.44
N THR A 176 10.73 16.64 6.71
CA THR A 176 11.92 15.98 7.28
C THR A 176 13.08 16.93 7.41
N ASN A 177 14.11 16.53 8.16
CA ASN A 177 15.32 17.33 8.38
C ASN A 177 15.03 18.70 9.03
N PHE A 178 13.99 18.79 9.85
CA PHE A 178 13.60 20.06 10.49
C PHE A 178 14.60 20.49 11.58
N GLU A 179 15.49 19.59 11.99
CA GLU A 179 16.66 19.93 12.82
C GLU A 179 17.59 20.98 12.19
N LEU A 180 17.50 21.22 10.88
CA LEU A 180 18.30 22.22 10.16
C LEU A 180 17.75 23.65 10.30
N SER A 181 16.57 23.84 10.92
CA SER A 181 16.00 25.16 11.18
C SER A 181 16.76 25.86 12.31
N GLU A 182 17.18 27.10 12.06
CA GLU A 182 17.81 27.96 13.07
C GLU A 182 16.78 28.49 14.09
N ASN A 183 15.51 28.68 13.66
CA ASN A 183 14.41 29.11 14.50
C ASN A 183 13.16 28.24 14.28
N GLN A 184 13.14 27.07 14.93
CA GLN A 184 12.10 26.06 14.75
C GLN A 184 10.67 26.61 14.91
N PHE A 185 10.43 27.49 15.89
CA PHE A 185 9.10 28.00 16.18
C PHE A 185 8.57 28.93 15.08
N GLU A 186 9.42 29.85 14.62
CA GLU A 186 9.08 30.79 13.55
C GLU A 186 8.92 30.06 12.22
N ASP A 187 9.84 29.17 11.88
CA ASP A 187 9.79 28.39 10.63
C ASP A 187 8.58 27.45 10.58
N GLU A 188 8.23 26.82 11.70
CA GLU A 188 7.04 25.98 11.80
C GLU A 188 5.76 26.80 11.50
N THR A 189 5.67 27.98 12.11
CA THR A 189 4.54 28.91 11.93
C THR A 189 4.45 29.39 10.48
N ASN A 190 5.59 29.80 9.92
CA ASN A 190 5.70 30.29 8.54
C ASN A 190 5.35 29.19 7.53
N LEU A 191 5.82 27.96 7.73
CA LEU A 191 5.53 26.83 6.84
C LEU A 191 4.07 26.41 6.92
N LYS A 192 3.47 26.39 8.12
CA LYS A 192 2.03 26.14 8.28
C LYS A 192 1.19 27.16 7.51
N GLN A 193 1.54 28.44 7.59
CA GLN A 193 0.88 29.49 6.80
C GLN A 193 1.13 29.32 5.30
N ALA A 194 2.38 29.07 4.91
CA ALA A 194 2.77 28.95 3.50
C ALA A 194 2.14 27.75 2.79
N PHE A 195 1.74 26.70 3.52
CA PHE A 195 1.10 25.50 2.98
C PHE A 195 -0.41 25.41 3.24
N ASN A 196 -1.02 26.42 3.88
CA ASN A 196 -2.44 26.40 4.24
C ASN A 196 -3.38 26.17 3.04
N PHE A 197 -3.02 26.65 1.85
CA PHE A 197 -3.82 26.51 0.64
C PHE A 197 -3.90 25.08 0.09
N TYR A 198 -3.04 24.16 0.52
CA TYR A 198 -3.10 22.75 0.12
C TYR A 198 -4.14 21.94 0.90
N HIS A 199 -4.71 22.51 1.97
CA HIS A 199 -5.71 21.85 2.81
C HIS A 199 -5.25 20.49 3.38
N PHE A 200 -3.98 20.38 3.77
CA PHE A 200 -3.48 19.20 4.46
C PHE A 200 -4.23 18.96 5.76
N GLN A 201 -4.52 17.69 6.07
CA GLN A 201 -5.12 17.30 7.34
C GLN A 201 -4.23 17.66 8.53
N LYS A 202 -2.92 17.39 8.38
CA LYS A 202 -1.91 17.74 9.37
C LYS A 202 -0.58 18.01 8.67
N ILE A 203 0.21 18.92 9.25
CA ILE A 203 1.60 19.17 8.86
C ILE A 203 2.46 18.76 10.05
N LEU A 204 3.33 17.78 9.82
CA LEU A 204 4.21 17.17 10.81
C LEU A 204 5.65 17.57 10.51
N PHE A 205 6.44 17.81 11.56
CA PHE A 205 7.83 18.22 11.46
C PHE A 205 8.70 17.16 12.13
N VAL A 206 9.64 16.59 11.37
CA VAL A 206 10.55 15.55 11.87
C VAL A 206 11.89 16.19 12.18
N ASP A 207 12.20 16.19 13.48
CA ASP A 207 13.51 16.52 14.02
C ASP A 207 14.17 15.23 14.49
N LYS A 208 15.24 14.81 13.81
CA LYS A 208 15.93 13.55 14.13
C LYS A 208 16.66 13.57 15.47
N ASN A 209 16.89 14.75 16.05
CA ASN A 209 17.53 14.91 17.35
C ASN A 209 16.54 14.75 18.50
N LYS A 210 15.23 14.80 18.24
CA LYS A 210 14.18 14.57 19.23
C LYS A 210 13.83 13.09 19.34
N ASN A 211 13.13 12.72 20.41
CA ASN A 211 12.58 11.37 20.58
C ASN A 211 11.40 11.14 19.60
N ASN A 212 11.36 9.97 18.96
CA ASN A 212 10.33 9.61 17.98
C ASN A 212 8.93 9.38 18.59
N SER A 213 8.79 9.37 19.92
CA SER A 213 7.54 9.05 20.62
C SER A 213 6.41 10.00 20.26
N GLU A 214 6.69 11.30 20.16
CA GLU A 214 5.70 12.32 19.81
C GLU A 214 5.20 12.12 18.37
N LEU A 215 6.13 12.04 17.41
CA LEU A 215 5.80 11.76 16.01
C LEU A 215 4.99 10.47 15.86
N LYS A 216 5.34 9.40 16.59
CA LYS A 216 4.57 8.15 16.59
C LYS A 216 3.14 8.36 17.06
N GLN A 217 2.92 9.10 18.14
CA GLN A 217 1.58 9.40 18.64
C GLN A 217 0.78 10.21 17.62
N GLU A 218 1.38 11.21 16.99
CA GLU A 218 0.71 12.01 15.97
C GLU A 218 0.32 11.18 14.73
N LEU A 219 1.19 10.26 14.31
CA LEU A 219 0.91 9.35 13.20
C LEU A 219 -0.18 8.32 13.54
N ILE A 220 -0.18 7.79 14.77
CA ILE A 220 -1.24 6.91 15.27
C ILE A 220 -2.58 7.66 15.29
N GLN A 221 -2.58 8.92 15.75
CA GLN A 221 -3.79 9.74 15.75
C GLN A 221 -4.33 9.94 14.33
N ILE A 222 -3.49 10.28 13.35
CA ILE A 222 -3.90 10.38 11.94
C ILE A 222 -4.52 9.06 11.45
N LEU A 223 -3.93 7.91 11.82
CA LEU A 223 -4.43 6.58 11.44
C LEU A 223 -5.81 6.27 12.04
N GLN A 224 -6.10 6.79 13.24
CA GLN A 224 -7.36 6.61 13.95
C GLN A 224 -8.44 7.57 13.44
N ASP A 225 -8.08 8.83 13.20
CA ASP A 225 -9.00 9.89 12.75
C ASP A 225 -9.41 9.73 11.28
N THR A 226 -8.61 9.00 10.48
CA THR A 226 -8.90 8.78 9.06
C THR A 226 -9.80 7.57 8.88
N PRO A 227 -11.06 7.74 8.42
CA PRO A 227 -11.99 6.63 8.25
C PRO A 227 -11.48 5.65 7.19
N GLN A 228 -11.86 4.38 7.34
CA GLN A 228 -11.57 3.38 6.33
C GLN A 228 -12.36 3.68 5.05
N GLN A 229 -11.64 4.07 4.00
CA GLN A 229 -12.18 4.27 2.66
C GLN A 229 -11.34 3.48 1.68
N GLN A 230 -11.99 2.86 0.69
CA GLN A 230 -11.31 2.21 -0.41
C GLN A 230 -10.67 3.31 -1.28
N LEU A 231 -9.36 3.22 -1.52
CA LEU A 231 -8.65 4.18 -2.35
C LEU A 231 -9.20 4.13 -3.78
N ASN A 232 -9.89 5.17 -4.26
CA ASN A 232 -10.44 5.18 -5.61
C ASN A 232 -9.35 5.46 -6.65
N LEU A 233 -9.05 4.49 -7.52
CA LEU A 233 -8.07 4.64 -8.60
C LEU A 233 -8.69 5.13 -9.91
N GLN A 234 -10.02 5.24 -10.00
CA GLN A 234 -10.71 5.65 -11.22
C GLN A 234 -10.26 7.03 -11.69
N ASP A 235 -10.08 7.18 -13.01
CA ASP A 235 -9.60 8.38 -13.69
C ASP A 235 -8.17 8.80 -13.30
N THR A 236 -7.44 7.98 -12.54
CA THR A 236 -6.03 8.23 -12.19
C THR A 236 -5.09 7.55 -13.18
N ILE A 237 -3.83 7.97 -13.20
CA ILE A 237 -2.78 7.25 -13.94
C ILE A 237 -2.49 5.85 -13.38
N PHE A 238 -3.06 5.49 -12.23
CA PHE A 238 -2.91 4.20 -11.59
C PHE A 238 -4.09 3.26 -11.87
N GLU A 239 -5.07 3.69 -12.67
CA GLU A 239 -6.20 2.86 -13.09
C GLU A 239 -5.77 1.71 -13.99
N ILE A 240 -6.29 0.50 -13.75
CA ILE A 240 -6.05 -0.64 -14.65
C ILE A 240 -6.93 -0.46 -15.87
N ILE A 241 -6.33 -0.09 -17.00
CA ILE A 241 -7.03 -0.15 -18.28
C ILE A 241 -7.26 -1.63 -18.62
N GLN A 242 -8.52 -2.05 -18.67
CA GLN A 242 -8.83 -3.43 -19.02
C GLN A 242 -8.40 -3.70 -20.46
N LYS A 243 -7.76 -4.86 -20.73
CA LYS A 243 -7.26 -5.23 -22.09
C LYS A 243 -8.32 -5.07 -23.19
N LYS A 244 -9.60 -5.26 -22.87
CA LYS A 244 -10.73 -5.13 -23.79
C LYS A 244 -11.00 -3.68 -24.20
N GLU A 245 -10.75 -2.70 -23.32
CA GLU A 245 -10.83 -1.27 -23.65
C GLU A 245 -9.63 -0.83 -24.49
N GLN A 246 -8.44 -1.33 -24.19
CA GLN A 246 -7.25 -1.11 -25.03
C GLN A 246 -7.47 -1.61 -26.47
N GLN A 247 -8.05 -2.81 -26.64
CA GLN A 247 -8.39 -3.33 -27.97
C GLN A 247 -9.39 -2.44 -28.70
N LYS A 248 -10.44 -1.97 -28.02
CA LYS A 248 -11.42 -1.04 -28.61
C LYS A 248 -10.80 0.29 -29.02
N ILE A 249 -9.93 0.87 -28.21
CA ILE A 249 -9.24 2.13 -28.55
C ILE A 249 -8.34 1.92 -29.76
N MET A 250 -7.61 0.81 -29.82
CA MET A 250 -6.72 0.50 -30.94
C MET A 250 -7.50 0.23 -32.24
N GLU A 251 -8.64 -0.46 -32.16
CA GLU A 251 -9.58 -0.63 -33.27
C GLU A 251 -10.14 0.73 -33.75
N GLN A 252 -10.49 1.63 -32.84
CA GLN A 252 -10.97 2.98 -33.18
C GLN A 252 -9.89 3.84 -33.85
N ILE A 253 -8.66 3.83 -33.34
CA ILE A 253 -7.52 4.53 -33.95
C ILE A 253 -7.24 3.96 -35.35
N PHE A 254 -7.27 2.64 -35.49
CA PHE A 254 -7.07 1.97 -36.77
C PHE A 254 -8.16 2.38 -37.78
N HIS A 255 -9.44 2.34 -37.40
CA HIS A 255 -10.54 2.77 -38.26
C HIS A 255 -10.44 4.24 -38.68
N GLN A 256 -10.10 5.15 -37.77
CA GLN A 256 -9.91 6.58 -38.09
C GLN A 256 -8.73 6.80 -39.05
N SER A 257 -7.64 6.04 -38.90
CA SER A 257 -6.47 6.13 -39.78
C SER A 257 -6.78 5.67 -41.22
N GLN A 258 -7.65 4.66 -41.37
CA GLN A 258 -8.11 4.15 -42.66
C GLN A 258 -9.06 5.15 -43.35
N GLN A 259 -9.98 5.76 -42.60
CA GLN A 259 -10.89 6.78 -43.13
C GLN A 259 -10.14 8.02 -43.67
N LYS A 260 -9.10 8.48 -42.95
CA LYS A 260 -8.27 9.60 -43.42
C LYS A 260 -7.49 9.28 -44.71
N LYS A 261 -7.07 8.03 -44.93
CA LYS A 261 -6.38 7.61 -46.16
C LYS A 261 -7.30 7.53 -47.38
N GLN A 262 -8.61 7.40 -47.18
CA GLN A 262 -9.59 7.35 -48.27
C GLN A 262 -10.09 8.74 -48.70
N GLN A 263 -9.73 9.78 -47.96
CA GLN A 263 -10.11 11.19 -48.23
C GLN A 263 -8.99 12.00 -48.90
N ILE A 264 -7.86 11.36 -49.22
CA ILE A 264 -6.72 11.92 -49.98
C ILE A 264 -6.65 11.18 -51.31
#